data_AF-A0AA42LU95-F1
#
_entry.id   AF-A0AA42LU95-F1
#
_cell.length_a   1.000
_cell.length_b   1.000
_cell.length_c   1.000
_cell.angle_alpha   90.00
_cell.angle_beta   90.00
_cell.angle_gamma   90.00
#
_symmetry.space_group_name_H-M   'P 1'
#
loop_
_entity.id
_entity.type
_entity.pdbx_description
1 polymer ?
#
loop_
_entity_poly.entity_id
_entity_poly.type
_entity_poly.pdbx_seq_one_letter_code
_entity_poly.pdbx_strand_id
1 'polypeptide(L)'
;MHEWRQAFREGVRSGSAASALSTLALMALSRRQAGHMAAATNATSQWVCGDRALHQDDISWQHTVPGLLIHHAASIFWATLHARASASAQQTSWGKRPWVEGALVAATSCFADYQLTPKRLQPGFEQRLTRGALLLVYIAFGAGIALASGGLSRGESRTPRRPPRRSLRRAP
;
A
#
# COMPACT_ATOMS: atom_id res chain seq x y z
N MET A 1 12.65 -19.91 0.52
CA MET A 1 11.62 -19.68 -0.53
C MET A 1 10.21 -19.51 0.03
N HIS A 2 9.78 -20.29 1.04
CA HIS A 2 8.43 -20.17 1.61
C HIS A 2 8.11 -18.77 2.17
N GLU A 3 9.03 -18.18 2.95
CA GLU A 3 8.91 -16.82 3.50
C GLU A 3 8.62 -15.76 2.42
N TRP A 4 9.36 -15.80 1.31
CA TRP A 4 9.18 -14.86 0.20
C TRP A 4 7.85 -15.05 -0.54
N ARG A 5 7.38 -16.29 -0.70
CA ARG A 5 6.06 -16.55 -1.29
C ARG A 5 4.93 -16.05 -0.40
N GLN A 6 5.07 -16.14 0.91
CA GLN A 6 4.08 -15.62 1.86
C GLN A 6 4.09 -14.09 1.88
N ALA A 7 5.28 -13.49 1.97
CA ALA A 7 5.44 -12.04 1.90
C ALA A 7 4.88 -11.45 0.60
N PHE A 8 5.14 -12.10 -0.55
CA PHE A 8 4.58 -11.67 -1.83
C PHE A 8 3.05 -11.78 -1.86
N ARG A 9 2.47 -12.85 -1.29
CA ARG A 9 1.02 -13.01 -1.23
C ARG A 9 0.36 -11.93 -0.36
N GLU A 10 0.94 -11.63 0.80
CA GLU A 10 0.47 -10.53 1.64
C GLU A 10 0.68 -9.18 0.95
N GLY A 11 1.81 -9.00 0.27
CA GLY A 11 2.13 -7.79 -0.48
C GLY A 11 1.18 -7.56 -1.65
N VAL A 12 0.79 -8.59 -2.40
CA VAL A 12 -0.25 -8.50 -3.44
C VAL A 12 -1.56 -8.04 -2.81
N ARG A 13 -1.97 -8.64 -1.69
CA ARG A 13 -3.26 -8.29 -1.06
C ARG A 13 -3.27 -6.88 -0.48
N SER A 14 -2.33 -6.59 0.42
CA SER A 14 -2.26 -5.30 1.13
C SER A 14 -1.85 -4.18 0.18
N GLY A 15 -0.89 -4.43 -0.71
CA GLY A 15 -0.48 -3.49 -1.76
C GLY A 15 -1.60 -3.18 -2.75
N SER A 16 -2.46 -4.14 -3.10
CA SER A 16 -3.65 -3.86 -3.93
C SER A 16 -4.65 -2.95 -3.24
N ALA A 17 -4.92 -3.18 -1.95
CA ALA A 17 -5.80 -2.32 -1.15
C ALA A 17 -5.21 -0.91 -1.00
N ALA A 18 -3.91 -0.81 -0.73
CA ALA A 18 -3.17 0.46 -0.67
C ALA A 18 -3.24 1.21 -1.99
N SER A 19 -2.99 0.52 -3.11
CA SER A 19 -3.09 1.06 -4.46
C SER A 19 -4.49 1.60 -4.74
N ALA A 20 -5.54 0.80 -4.52
CA ALA A 20 -6.91 1.24 -4.78
C ALA A 20 -7.30 2.47 -3.94
N LEU A 21 -7.02 2.46 -2.63
CA LEU A 21 -7.41 3.54 -1.74
C LEU A 21 -6.64 4.83 -2.01
N SER A 22 -5.33 4.74 -2.27
CA SER A 22 -4.51 5.90 -2.65
C SER A 22 -4.83 6.43 -4.05
N THR A 23 -5.21 5.57 -5.01
CA THR A 23 -5.71 6.01 -6.32
C THR A 23 -7.03 6.79 -6.19
N LEU A 24 -7.96 6.33 -5.35
CA LEU A 24 -9.19 7.09 -5.09
C LEU A 24 -8.88 8.46 -4.45
N ALA A 25 -7.93 8.53 -3.53
CA ALA A 25 -7.46 9.79 -2.96
C ALA A 25 -6.82 10.69 -4.03
N LEU A 26 -5.95 10.15 -4.89
CA LEU A 26 -5.35 10.87 -6.01
C LEU A 26 -6.43 11.44 -6.94
N MET A 27 -7.44 10.65 -7.31
CA MET A 27 -8.52 11.10 -8.17
C MET A 27 -9.34 12.23 -7.55
N ALA A 28 -9.72 12.08 -6.29
CA ALA A 28 -10.48 13.09 -5.56
C ALA A 28 -9.69 14.39 -5.37
N LEU A 29 -8.42 14.30 -5.00
CA LEU A 29 -7.56 15.48 -4.77
C LEU A 29 -7.17 16.16 -6.09
N SER A 30 -6.93 15.39 -7.15
CA SER A 30 -6.67 15.94 -8.49
C SER A 30 -7.90 16.67 -9.03
N ARG A 31 -9.11 16.11 -8.85
CA ARG A 31 -10.35 16.82 -9.21
C ARG A 31 -10.52 18.13 -8.45
N ARG A 32 -10.13 18.16 -7.17
CA ARG A 32 -10.26 19.35 -6.32
C ARG A 32 -9.22 20.43 -6.59
N GLN A 33 -7.98 20.06 -6.95
CA GLN A 33 -6.87 21.03 -7.09
C GLN A 33 -6.54 21.35 -8.54
N ALA A 34 -6.63 20.37 -9.44
CA ALA A 34 -6.29 20.50 -10.86
C ALA A 34 -7.52 20.50 -11.76
N GLY A 35 -8.73 20.27 -11.25
CA GLY A 35 -9.96 20.18 -12.05
C GLY A 35 -10.15 18.85 -12.81
N HIS A 36 -9.11 18.03 -12.93
CA HIS A 36 -9.15 16.76 -13.67
C HIS A 36 -8.82 15.58 -12.76
N MET A 37 -9.61 14.50 -12.85
CA MET A 37 -9.47 13.33 -11.97
C MET A 37 -8.20 12.51 -12.25
N ALA A 38 -7.72 12.50 -13.50
CA ALA A 38 -6.61 11.66 -13.91
C ALA A 38 -5.24 12.36 -13.84
N ALA A 39 -5.18 13.67 -13.57
CA ALA A 39 -3.95 14.45 -13.69
C ALA A 39 -2.76 13.89 -12.89
N ALA A 40 -2.95 13.54 -11.61
CA ALA A 40 -1.87 12.96 -10.80
C ALA A 40 -1.56 11.51 -11.19
N THR A 41 -2.57 10.71 -11.55
CA THR A 41 -2.36 9.32 -12.02
C THR A 41 -1.60 9.27 -13.34
N ASN A 42 -1.90 10.18 -14.25
CA ASN A 42 -1.20 10.33 -15.52
C ASN A 42 0.27 10.72 -15.29
N ALA A 43 0.55 11.59 -14.32
CA ALA A 43 1.92 12.01 -14.01
C ALA A 43 2.85 10.83 -13.69
N THR A 44 2.35 9.76 -13.06
CA THR A 44 3.13 8.54 -12.77
C THR A 44 3.64 7.83 -14.02
N SER A 45 2.99 8.01 -15.16
CA SER A 45 3.47 7.46 -16.44
C SER A 45 4.75 8.12 -16.96
N GLN A 46 5.27 9.17 -16.31
CA GLN A 46 6.50 9.86 -16.71
C GLN A 46 7.72 8.94 -16.80
N TRP A 47 7.72 7.80 -16.09
CA TRP A 47 8.77 6.78 -16.21
C TRP A 47 8.96 6.33 -17.66
N VAL A 48 7.84 6.15 -18.37
CA VAL A 48 7.76 5.67 -19.75
C VAL A 48 7.59 6.83 -20.73
N CYS A 49 6.69 7.77 -20.43
CA CYS A 49 6.26 8.83 -21.36
C CYS A 49 7.07 10.13 -21.22
N GLY A 50 7.94 10.25 -20.21
CA GLY A 50 8.68 11.46 -19.89
C GLY A 50 7.77 12.63 -19.50
N ASP A 51 8.24 13.86 -19.71
CA ASP A 51 7.57 15.09 -19.27
C ASP A 51 6.17 15.30 -19.88
N ARG A 52 5.85 14.60 -20.98
CA ARG A 52 4.49 14.63 -21.57
C ARG A 52 3.42 14.18 -20.57
N ALA A 53 3.76 13.25 -19.68
CA ALA A 53 2.86 12.77 -18.64
C ALA A 53 2.43 13.88 -17.66
N LEU A 54 3.29 14.86 -17.43
CA LEU A 54 3.03 15.99 -16.53
C LEU A 54 2.07 17.02 -17.12
N HIS A 55 1.83 16.97 -18.44
CA HIS A 55 0.95 17.90 -19.14
C HIS A 55 -0.40 17.25 -19.53
N GLN A 56 -0.57 15.95 -19.27
CA GLN A 56 -1.80 15.24 -19.60
C GLN A 56 -2.78 15.26 -18.42
N ASP A 57 -3.84 16.05 -18.52
CA ASP A 57 -4.85 16.20 -17.47
C ASP A 57 -5.99 15.17 -17.57
N ASP A 58 -6.47 14.93 -18.79
CA ASP A 58 -7.60 14.02 -19.03
C ASP A 58 -7.24 12.54 -19.03
N ILE A 59 -8.26 11.69 -18.87
CA ILE A 59 -8.10 10.24 -18.98
C ILE A 59 -7.56 9.91 -20.36
N SER A 60 -6.43 9.21 -20.39
CA SER A 60 -5.74 8.84 -21.62
C SER A 60 -5.17 7.44 -21.46
N TRP A 61 -5.50 6.53 -22.38
CA TRP A 61 -4.95 5.16 -22.35
C TRP A 61 -3.42 5.14 -22.29
N GLN A 62 -2.76 6.10 -22.94
CA GLN A 62 -1.31 6.19 -23.00
C GLN A 62 -0.65 6.63 -21.69
N HIS A 63 -1.40 7.25 -20.77
CA HIS A 63 -0.86 7.81 -19.52
C HIS A 63 -1.53 7.22 -18.28
N THR A 64 -2.86 7.09 -18.29
CA THR A 64 -3.63 6.58 -17.16
C THR A 64 -3.32 5.11 -16.90
N VAL A 65 -3.24 4.26 -17.94
CA VAL A 65 -2.96 2.83 -17.75
C VAL A 65 -1.54 2.57 -17.25
N PRO A 66 -0.47 3.10 -17.90
CA PRO A 66 0.87 2.94 -17.35
C PRO A 66 1.00 3.54 -15.95
N GLY A 67 0.38 4.71 -15.70
CA GLY A 67 0.39 5.33 -14.38
C GLY A 67 -0.24 4.46 -13.29
N LEU A 68 -1.41 3.86 -13.56
CA LEU A 68 -2.05 2.91 -12.64
C LEU A 68 -1.20 1.66 -12.43
N LEU A 69 -0.62 1.08 -13.50
CA LEU A 69 0.20 -0.12 -13.40
C LEU A 69 1.48 0.12 -12.59
N ILE A 70 2.17 1.23 -12.82
CA ILE A 70 3.38 1.60 -12.07
C ILE A 70 3.03 1.81 -10.61
N HIS A 71 1.98 2.60 -10.32
CA HIS A 71 1.52 2.84 -8.95
C HIS A 71 1.15 1.53 -8.23
N HIS A 72 0.43 0.65 -8.92
CA HIS A 72 0.02 -0.64 -8.38
C HIS A 72 1.21 -1.58 -8.12
N ALA A 73 2.13 -1.68 -9.07
CA ALA A 73 3.34 -2.48 -8.93
C ALA A 73 4.23 -1.96 -7.78
N ALA A 74 4.41 -0.65 -7.67
CA ALA A 74 5.13 -0.01 -6.56
C ALA A 74 4.45 -0.29 -5.21
N SER A 75 3.11 -0.23 -5.17
CA SER A 75 2.33 -0.54 -3.96
C SER A 75 2.57 -1.98 -3.49
N ILE A 76 2.51 -2.95 -4.40
CA ILE A 76 2.78 -4.37 -4.11
C ILE A 76 4.23 -4.57 -3.69
N PHE A 77 5.17 -3.91 -4.35
CA PHE A 77 6.60 -3.97 -4.04
C PHE A 77 6.88 -3.55 -2.59
N TRP A 78 6.41 -2.36 -2.20
CA TRP A 78 6.62 -1.85 -0.84
C TRP A 78 5.92 -2.69 0.22
N ALA A 79 4.69 -3.14 -0.05
CA ALA A 79 3.97 -4.03 0.85
C ALA A 79 4.67 -5.39 1.03
N THR A 80 5.21 -5.96 -0.06
CA THR A 80 5.96 -7.23 -0.03
C THR A 80 7.25 -7.10 0.78
N LEU A 81 8.02 -6.03 0.55
CA LEU A 81 9.28 -5.80 1.27
C LEU A 81 9.03 -5.63 2.77
N HIS A 82 8.00 -4.87 3.14
CA HIS A 82 7.60 -4.75 4.53
C HIS A 82 7.13 -6.08 5.13
N ALA A 83 6.26 -6.83 4.45
CA ALA A 83 5.83 -8.15 4.92
C ALA A 83 7.03 -9.09 5.15
N ARG A 84 8.03 -9.05 4.26
CA ARG A 84 9.25 -9.84 4.39
C ARG A 84 10.15 -9.40 5.55
N ALA A 85 10.26 -8.10 5.79
CA ALA A 85 11.00 -7.55 6.93
C ALA A 85 10.31 -7.91 8.25
N SER A 86 8.98 -7.78 8.30
CA SER A 86 8.17 -8.04 9.48
C SER A 86 8.00 -9.52 9.79
N ALA A 87 8.14 -10.43 8.80
CA ALA A 87 8.17 -11.88 9.04
C ALA A 87 9.23 -12.30 10.07
N SER A 88 10.36 -11.57 10.14
CA SER A 88 11.42 -11.83 11.13
C SER A 88 11.12 -11.19 12.50
N ALA A 89 10.26 -10.17 12.53
CA ALA A 89 9.88 -9.42 13.74
C ALA A 89 8.58 -9.95 14.39
N GLN A 90 7.80 -10.77 13.68
CA GLN A 90 6.53 -11.37 14.13
C GLN A 90 6.65 -12.33 15.31
N GLN A 91 7.87 -12.67 15.75
CA GLN A 91 8.12 -13.33 17.05
C GLN A 91 8.00 -12.36 18.25
N THR A 92 7.78 -11.06 18.02
CA THR A 92 7.57 -10.04 19.05
C THR A 92 6.23 -9.32 18.88
N SER A 93 5.71 -8.68 19.94
CA SER A 93 4.33 -8.15 20.04
C SER A 93 3.94 -7.04 19.04
N TRP A 94 4.89 -6.59 18.20
CA TRP A 94 4.70 -5.55 17.18
C TRP A 94 3.75 -5.97 16.04
N GLY A 95 3.65 -7.27 15.72
CA GLY A 95 2.80 -7.79 14.63
C GLY A 95 1.28 -7.69 14.85
N LYS A 96 0.80 -6.92 15.84
CA LYS A 96 -0.62 -6.74 16.17
C LYS A 96 -1.16 -5.34 15.91
N ARG A 97 -0.35 -4.42 15.38
CA ARG A 97 -0.75 -3.01 15.17
C ARG A 97 -0.75 -2.66 13.67
N PRO A 98 -1.80 -3.07 12.92
CA PRO A 98 -1.85 -2.89 11.46
C PRO A 98 -1.74 -1.43 11.02
N TRP A 99 -2.22 -0.49 11.84
CA TRP A 99 -2.10 0.95 11.57
C TRP A 99 -0.67 1.48 11.70
N VAL A 100 0.12 0.92 12.63
CA VAL A 100 1.55 1.28 12.77
C VAL A 100 2.32 0.72 11.59
N GLU A 101 2.05 -0.53 11.20
CA GLU A 101 2.64 -1.15 10.00
C GLU A 101 2.32 -0.34 8.75
N GLY A 102 1.04 -0.02 8.51
CA GLY A 102 0.63 0.81 7.38
C GLY A 102 1.31 2.18 7.36
N ALA A 103 1.47 2.82 8.53
CA ALA A 103 2.20 4.08 8.65
C ALA A 103 3.70 3.93 8.34
N LEU A 104 4.34 2.84 8.77
CA LEU A 104 5.75 2.56 8.48
C LEU A 104 5.98 2.32 6.98
N VAL A 105 5.11 1.55 6.31
CA VAL A 105 5.20 1.35 4.85
C VAL A 105 5.00 2.68 4.13
N ALA A 106 3.98 3.46 4.51
CA ALA A 106 3.71 4.76 3.90
C ALA A 106 4.87 5.75 4.09
N ALA A 107 5.45 5.83 5.29
CA ALA A 107 6.59 6.70 5.56
C ALA A 107 7.84 6.28 4.78
N THR A 108 8.13 4.97 4.74
CA THR A 108 9.30 4.43 4.04
C THR A 108 9.19 4.63 2.53
N SER A 109 8.01 4.36 1.95
CA SER A 109 7.74 4.60 0.53
C SER A 109 7.82 6.10 0.19
N CYS A 110 7.17 6.97 0.98
CA CYS A 110 7.24 8.42 0.78
C CYS A 110 8.67 8.95 0.81
N PHE A 111 9.46 8.50 1.78
CA PHE A 111 10.86 8.88 1.87
C PHE A 111 11.65 8.41 0.65
N ALA A 112 11.48 7.14 0.25
CA ALA A 112 12.18 6.60 -0.92
C ALA A 112 11.79 7.32 -2.22
N ASP A 113 10.49 7.56 -2.42
CA ASP A 113 9.95 8.16 -3.63
C ASP A 113 10.44 9.61 -3.83
N TYR A 114 10.66 10.38 -2.76
CA TYR A 114 11.07 11.78 -2.87
C TYR A 114 12.53 12.08 -2.52
N GLN A 115 13.17 11.27 -1.68
CA GLN A 115 14.55 11.50 -1.23
C GLN A 115 15.57 10.59 -1.90
N LEU A 116 15.19 9.37 -2.29
CA LEU A 116 16.12 8.39 -2.88
C LEU A 116 15.97 8.28 -4.40
N THR A 117 14.83 8.69 -4.94
CA THR A 117 14.48 8.50 -6.34
C THR A 117 14.83 9.73 -7.18
N PRO A 118 15.59 9.60 -8.28
CA PRO A 118 15.88 10.70 -9.20
C PRO A 118 14.58 11.32 -9.73
N LYS A 119 14.58 12.64 -10.01
CA LYS A 119 13.36 13.37 -10.42
C LYS A 119 12.55 12.71 -11.53
N ARG A 120 13.22 12.14 -12.55
CA ARG A 120 12.57 11.44 -13.68
C ARG A 120 11.80 10.19 -13.26
N LEU A 121 12.17 9.58 -12.14
CA LEU A 121 11.57 8.36 -11.61
C LEU A 121 10.66 8.64 -10.40
N GLN A 122 10.46 9.90 -10.03
CA GLN A 122 9.51 10.23 -8.97
C GLN A 122 8.07 9.94 -9.44
N PRO A 123 7.11 9.80 -8.51
CA PRO A 123 5.71 9.55 -8.88
C PRO A 123 5.07 10.67 -9.71
N GLY A 124 5.58 11.90 -9.62
CA GLY A 124 5.05 13.07 -10.34
C GLY A 124 3.81 13.69 -9.70
N PHE A 125 3.32 13.12 -8.60
CA PHE A 125 2.18 13.66 -7.85
C PHE A 125 2.45 15.08 -7.36
N GLU A 126 3.69 15.38 -7.00
CA GLU A 126 4.13 16.67 -6.48
C GLU A 126 4.06 17.80 -7.50
N GLN A 127 3.99 17.48 -8.80
CA GLN A 127 3.76 18.46 -9.87
C GLN A 127 2.27 18.84 -9.99
N ARG A 128 1.38 18.02 -9.43
CA ARG A 128 -0.09 18.16 -9.59
C ARG A 128 -0.82 18.47 -8.30
N LEU A 129 -0.23 18.12 -7.16
CA LEU A 129 -0.86 18.19 -5.85
C LEU A 129 0.02 18.96 -4.86
N THR A 130 -0.62 19.71 -3.97
CA THR A 130 0.06 20.35 -2.84
C THR A 130 0.63 19.30 -1.87
N ARG A 131 1.65 19.69 -1.09
CA ARG A 131 2.27 18.81 -0.08
C ARG A 131 1.25 18.22 0.91
N GLY A 132 0.23 18.99 1.29
CA GLY A 132 -0.85 18.51 2.15
C GLY A 132 -1.72 17.43 1.50
N ALA A 133 -1.99 17.55 0.19
CA ALA A 133 -2.67 16.50 -0.55
C ALA A 133 -1.82 15.24 -0.72
N LEU A 134 -0.51 15.39 -0.96
CA LEU A 134 0.41 14.24 -0.96
C LEU A 134 0.38 13.50 0.37
N LEU A 135 0.41 14.22 1.49
CA LEU A 135 0.29 13.61 2.81
C LEU A 135 -0.99 12.78 2.93
N LEU A 136 -2.14 13.30 2.47
CA LEU A 136 -3.41 12.56 2.46
C LEU A 136 -3.37 11.32 1.56
N VAL A 137 -2.68 11.37 0.42
CA VAL A 137 -2.49 10.20 -0.47
C VAL A 137 -1.69 9.12 0.24
N TYR A 138 -0.60 9.47 0.94
CA TYR A 138 0.20 8.49 1.70
C TYR A 138 -0.53 7.98 2.94
N ILE A 139 -1.37 8.79 3.59
CA ILE A 139 -2.26 8.32 4.65
C ILE A 139 -3.25 7.29 4.10
N ALA A 140 -3.88 7.58 2.95
CA ALA A 140 -4.78 6.64 2.27
C ALA A 140 -4.05 5.35 1.86
N PHE A 141 -2.82 5.46 1.36
CA PHE A 141 -1.96 4.32 1.06
C PHE A 141 -1.72 3.44 2.31
N GLY A 142 -1.25 4.04 3.41
CA GLY A 142 -1.00 3.31 4.67
C GLY A 142 -2.27 2.73 5.29
N ALA A 143 -3.40 3.43 5.18
CA ALA A 143 -4.70 2.93 5.61
C ALA A 143 -5.12 1.69 4.80
N GLY A 144 -4.86 1.65 3.49
CA GLY A 144 -5.15 0.49 2.66
C GLY A 144 -4.35 -0.74 3.08
N ILE A 145 -3.06 -0.57 3.40
CA ILE A 145 -2.24 -1.63 4.03
C ILE A 145 -2.88 -2.10 5.34
N ALA A 146 -3.16 -1.16 6.25
CA ALA A 146 -3.65 -1.46 7.59
C ALA A 146 -5.01 -2.19 7.56
N LEU A 147 -5.93 -1.78 6.68
CA LEU A 147 -7.25 -2.41 6.53
C LEU A 147 -7.13 -3.84 6.00
N ALA A 148 -6.27 -4.08 5.01
CA ALA A 148 -6.05 -5.41 4.47
C ALA A 148 -5.41 -6.34 5.51
N SER A 149 -4.34 -5.90 6.18
CA SER A 149 -3.61 -6.71 7.16
C SER A 149 -4.41 -6.93 8.44
N GLY A 150 -5.15 -5.93 8.92
CA GLY A 150 -6.02 -6.02 10.10
C GLY A 150 -7.25 -6.91 9.91
N GLY A 151 -7.73 -7.09 8.67
CA GLY A 151 -8.82 -8.00 8.35
C GLY A 151 -8.55 -9.46 8.74
N LEU A 152 -7.27 -9.90 8.75
CA LEU A 152 -6.88 -11.23 9.20
C LEU A 152 -6.91 -11.40 10.71
N SER A 153 -6.50 -10.38 11.46
CA SER A 153 -6.44 -10.45 12.92
C SER A 153 -7.81 -10.68 13.58
N ARG A 154 -8.90 -10.30 12.90
CA ARG A 154 -10.28 -10.60 13.34
C ARG A 154 -10.77 -12.01 12.96
N GLY A 155 -10.18 -12.66 11.96
CA GLY A 155 -10.60 -13.98 11.47
C GLY A 155 -10.11 -15.15 12.34
N GLU A 156 -8.90 -15.04 12.90
CA GLU A 156 -8.27 -16.14 13.67
C GLU A 156 -8.75 -16.23 15.13
N SER A 157 -9.60 -15.31 15.57
CA SER A 157 -10.13 -15.28 16.95
C SER A 157 -11.39 -16.13 17.16
N ARG A 158 -11.82 -16.92 16.16
CA ARG A 158 -13.08 -17.70 16.20
C ARG A 158 -12.90 -19.21 16.11
N THR A 159 -11.76 -19.77 16.51
CA THR A 159 -11.65 -21.22 16.74
C THR A 159 -12.11 -21.53 18.17
N PRO A 160 -13.22 -22.27 18.39
CA PRO A 160 -13.63 -22.62 19.74
C PRO A 160 -12.54 -23.48 20.38
N ARG A 161 -11.94 -22.99 21.48
CA ARG A 161 -11.09 -23.82 22.34
C ARG A 161 -11.90 -25.06 22.74
N ARG A 162 -11.55 -26.23 22.21
CA ARG A 162 -12.04 -27.51 22.73
C ARG A 162 -11.76 -27.54 24.23
N PRO A 163 -12.75 -27.80 25.10
CA PRO A 163 -12.49 -27.91 26.53
C PRO A 163 -11.54 -29.08 26.79
N PRO A 164 -10.68 -28.97 27.82
CA PRO A 164 -9.75 -30.05 28.16
C PRO A 164 -10.55 -31.32 28.48
N ARG A 165 -10.23 -32.42 27.80
CA ARG A 165 -10.74 -33.76 28.16
C ARG A 165 -10.31 -34.02 29.60
N ARG A 166 -11.26 -33.97 30.55
CA ARG A 166 -11.09 -34.54 31.88
C ARG A 166 -10.74 -36.02 31.69
N SER A 167 -9.49 -36.38 31.94
CA SER A 167 -9.10 -37.77 32.14
C SER A 167 -9.84 -38.27 33.38
N LEU A 168 -10.88 -39.08 33.18
CA LEU A 168 -11.47 -39.90 34.23
C LEU A 168 -10.40 -40.86 34.72
N ARG A 169 -9.70 -40.44 35.77
CA ARG A 169 -8.84 -41.30 36.58
C ARG A 169 -9.79 -42.27 37.28
N ARG A 170 -9.87 -43.50 36.77
CA ARG A 170 -10.46 -44.61 37.52
C ARG A 170 -9.60 -44.80 38.76
N ALA A 171 -10.19 -44.59 39.93
CA ALA A 171 -9.65 -45.05 41.21
C ALA A 171 -9.85 -46.58 41.30
N PRO A 172 -8.98 -47.30 42.04
CA PRO A 172 -8.97 -48.76 42.10
C PRO A 172 -10.24 -49.36 42.74
#